data_AF-A0A963X401-F1
#
_entry.id   AF-A0A963X401-F1
#
_cell.length_a   1.000
_cell.length_b   1.000
_cell.length_c   1.000
_cell.angle_alpha   90.00
_cell.angle_beta   90.00
_cell.angle_gamma   90.00
#
_symmetry.space_group_name_H-M   'P 1'
#
loop_
_entity.id
_entity.type
_entity.pdbx_description
1 polymer ?
#
loop_
_entity_poly.entity_id
_entity_poly.type
_entity_poly.pdbx_seq_one_letter_code
_entity_poly.pdbx_strand_id
1 'polypeptide(L)'
;MPSFDIVSEVDLTEADNAIKNVMREIATRYDFKGSKSTVEMKEGLVTINADDDLKLKQMHELFQGHMQRRGIAPGSLDYQKVEQAAGQSVRQHVKVKEGIDKDLAKKIVKE
;
A
#
# COMPACT_ATOMS: atom_id res chain seq x y z
N MET A 1 29.52 22.53 -2.83
CA MET A 1 28.74 21.79 -1.81
C MET A 1 27.80 20.86 -2.56
N PRO A 2 27.90 19.54 -2.41
CA PRO A 2 26.90 18.64 -2.97
C PRO A 2 25.63 18.78 -2.13
N SER A 3 24.59 19.41 -2.69
CA SER A 3 23.25 19.35 -2.15
C SER A 3 22.73 17.93 -2.37
N PHE A 4 22.45 17.21 -1.29
CA PHE A 4 21.70 15.97 -1.38
C PHE A 4 20.23 16.33 -1.51
N ASP A 5 19.65 16.16 -2.70
CA ASP A 5 18.20 16.20 -2.86
C ASP A 5 17.62 14.94 -2.22
N ILE A 6 16.94 15.09 -1.09
CA ILE A 6 16.13 14.01 -0.49
C ILE A 6 14.85 13.91 -1.33
N VAL A 7 14.91 13.26 -2.48
CA VAL A 7 13.69 13.00 -3.27
C VAL A 7 13.08 11.69 -2.79
N SER A 8 11.87 11.76 -2.24
CA SER A 8 11.07 10.58 -1.91
C SER A 8 10.40 10.04 -3.18
N GLU A 9 11.19 9.58 -4.15
CA GLU A 9 10.67 8.86 -5.32
C GLU A 9 10.27 7.44 -4.89
N VAL A 10 8.98 7.11 -5.00
CA VAL A 10 8.51 5.74 -4.83
C VAL A 10 8.59 5.06 -6.18
N ASP A 11 9.36 3.97 -6.26
CA ASP A 11 9.41 3.16 -7.48
C ASP A 11 8.10 2.35 -7.62
N LEU A 12 7.23 2.81 -8.51
CA LEU A 12 5.98 2.12 -8.84
C LEU A 12 6.21 0.71 -9.39
N THR A 13 7.34 0.43 -10.03
CA THR A 13 7.67 -0.90 -10.52
C THR A 13 7.93 -1.85 -9.35
N GLU A 14 8.66 -1.38 -8.35
CA GLU A 14 8.89 -2.14 -7.12
C GLU A 14 7.60 -2.29 -6.28
N ALA A 15 6.73 -1.27 -6.27
CA ALA A 15 5.41 -1.36 -5.65
C ALA A 15 4.54 -2.43 -6.33
N ASP A 16 4.53 -2.48 -7.67
CA ASP A 16 3.81 -3.51 -8.42
C ASP A 16 4.37 -4.91 -8.15
N ASN A 17 5.69 -5.05 -8.07
CA ASN A 17 6.36 -6.28 -7.69
C ASN A 17 6.00 -6.72 -6.26
N ALA A 18 5.89 -5.78 -5.32
CA ALA A 18 5.43 -6.05 -3.96
C ALA A 18 3.99 -6.59 -3.97
N ILE A 19 3.09 -5.96 -4.73
CA ILE A 19 1.68 -6.38 -4.84
C ILE A 19 1.55 -7.77 -5.44
N LYS A 20 2.31 -8.09 -6.48
CA LYS A 20 2.35 -9.43 -7.06
C LYS A 20 2.77 -10.49 -6.03
N ASN A 21 3.71 -10.15 -5.14
CA ASN A 21 4.12 -11.04 -4.06
C ASN A 21 3.05 -11.19 -2.98
N VAL A 22 2.37 -10.10 -2.60
CA VAL A 22 1.21 -10.13 -1.69
C VAL A 22 0.13 -11.06 -2.24
N MET A 23 -0.22 -10.93 -3.53
CA MET A 23 -1.22 -11.78 -4.17
C MET A 23 -0.82 -13.25 -4.19
N ARG A 24 0.47 -13.57 -4.40
CA ARG A 24 0.97 -14.95 -4.30
C ARG A 24 0.86 -15.50 -2.88
N GLU A 25 1.17 -14.68 -1.87
CA GLU A 25 1.07 -15.10 -0.46
C GLU A 25 -0.39 -15.30 -0.02
N ILE A 26 -1.29 -14.42 -0.44
CA ILE A 26 -2.74 -14.60 -0.22
C ILE A 26 -3.24 -15.89 -0.86
N ALA A 27 -2.76 -16.22 -2.07
CA ALA A 27 -3.16 -17.44 -2.77
C ALA A 27 -2.70 -18.74 -2.10
N THR A 28 -1.57 -18.72 -1.36
CA THR A 28 -1.05 -19.91 -0.65
C THR A 28 -1.59 -20.04 0.78
N ARG A 29 -2.11 -18.97 1.35
CA ARG A 29 -2.65 -18.91 2.70
C ARG A 29 -4.01 -19.61 2.83
N TYR A 30 -4.13 -20.51 3.80
CA TYR A 30 -5.35 -21.30 4.02
C TYR A 30 -6.55 -20.45 4.46
N ASP A 31 -6.31 -19.43 5.28
CA ASP A 31 -7.29 -18.46 5.78
C ASP A 31 -7.89 -17.57 4.67
N PHE A 32 -7.19 -17.43 3.55
CA PHE A 32 -7.65 -16.72 2.35
C PHE A 32 -8.23 -17.64 1.29
N LYS A 33 -8.22 -18.96 1.50
CA LYS A 33 -8.73 -19.95 0.55
C LYS A 33 -10.24 -19.76 0.34
N GLY A 34 -10.63 -19.49 -0.91
CA GLY A 34 -12.03 -19.22 -1.26
C GLY A 34 -12.49 -17.79 -0.95
N SER A 35 -11.61 -16.92 -0.45
CA SER A 35 -11.89 -15.50 -0.26
C SER A 35 -11.84 -14.73 -1.58
N LYS A 36 -12.62 -13.64 -1.71
CA LYS A 36 -12.52 -12.71 -2.86
C LYS A 36 -11.54 -11.57 -2.58
N SER A 37 -10.48 -11.88 -1.84
CA SER A 37 -9.48 -10.90 -1.43
C SER A 37 -8.54 -10.58 -2.58
N THR A 38 -8.44 -9.30 -2.98
CA THR A 38 -7.57 -8.86 -4.07
C THR A 38 -6.82 -7.58 -3.73
N VAL A 39 -5.60 -7.45 -4.26
CA VAL A 39 -4.79 -6.24 -4.17
C VAL A 39 -4.33 -5.89 -5.58
N GLU A 40 -4.68 -4.69 -6.03
CA GLU A 40 -4.36 -4.21 -7.38
C GLU A 40 -3.83 -2.79 -7.29
N MET A 41 -2.90 -2.41 -8.18
CA MET A 41 -2.43 -1.04 -8.29
C MET A 41 -2.64 -0.52 -9.70
N LYS A 42 -3.09 0.73 -9.78
CA LYS A 42 -3.24 1.46 -11.04
C LYS A 42 -2.75 2.88 -10.83
N GLU A 43 -1.69 3.26 -11.54
CA GLU A 43 -1.17 4.64 -11.57
C GLU A 43 -0.93 5.22 -10.16
N GLY A 44 -0.30 4.44 -9.26
CA GLY A 44 -0.04 4.85 -7.87
C GLY A 44 -1.24 4.79 -6.92
N LEU A 45 -2.41 4.35 -7.38
CA LEU A 45 -3.55 4.04 -6.54
C LEU A 45 -3.68 2.53 -6.34
N VAL A 46 -3.48 2.07 -5.11
CA VAL A 46 -3.69 0.69 -4.71
C VAL A 46 -5.14 0.52 -4.26
N THR A 47 -5.78 -0.56 -4.68
CA THR A 47 -7.12 -0.97 -4.24
C THR A 47 -7.02 -2.33 -3.58
N ILE A 48 -7.43 -2.40 -2.32
CA ILE A 48 -7.50 -3.62 -1.53
C ILE A 48 -8.97 -3.99 -1.36
N ASN A 49 -9.37 -5.15 -1.85
CA ASN A 49 -10.68 -5.73 -1.61
C ASN A 49 -10.53 -6.92 -0.65
N ALA A 50 -11.40 -7.01 0.34
CA ALA A 50 -11.46 -8.12 1.28
C ALA A 50 -12.92 -8.53 1.54
N ASP A 51 -13.14 -9.76 1.98
CA ASP A 51 -14.50 -10.24 2.28
C ASP A 51 -15.09 -9.66 3.57
N ASP A 52 -14.24 -9.18 4.48
CA ASP A 52 -14.61 -8.63 5.79
C ASP A 52 -13.48 -7.76 6.36
N ASP A 53 -13.77 -7.03 7.44
CA ASP A 53 -12.81 -6.16 8.13
C ASP A 53 -11.61 -6.91 8.74
N LEU A 54 -11.76 -8.18 9.11
CA LEU A 54 -10.67 -8.97 9.69
C LEU A 54 -9.64 -9.33 8.62
N LYS A 55 -10.10 -9.78 7.45
CA LYS A 55 -9.24 -10.04 6.29
C LYS A 55 -8.60 -8.77 5.77
N LEU A 56 -9.31 -7.64 5.77
CA LEU A 56 -8.73 -6.35 5.39
C LEU A 56 -7.52 -6.01 6.28
N LYS A 57 -7.64 -6.16 7.60
CA LYS A 57 -6.54 -5.94 8.53
C LYS A 57 -5.35 -6.86 8.26
N GLN A 58 -5.60 -8.15 8.04
CA GLN A 58 -4.54 -9.11 7.69
C GLN A 58 -3.86 -8.76 6.37
N MET A 59 -4.62 -8.31 5.36
CA MET A 59 -4.08 -7.87 4.09
C MET A 59 -3.23 -6.60 4.22
N HIS A 60 -3.58 -5.67 5.13
CA HIS A 60 -2.74 -4.51 5.41
C HIS A 60 -1.37 -4.89 5.95
N GLU A 61 -1.33 -5.82 6.91
CA GLU A 61 -0.07 -6.28 7.50
C GLU A 61 0.83 -6.93 6.43
N LEU A 62 0.25 -7.78 5.57
CA LEU A 62 0.96 -8.37 4.45
C LEU A 62 1.45 -7.31 3.46
N PHE A 63 0.56 -6.43 3.04
CA PHE A 63 0.86 -5.36 2.09
C PHE A 63 1.99 -4.46 2.60
N GLN A 64 1.90 -3.99 3.84
CA GLN A 64 2.92 -3.14 4.45
C GLN A 64 4.26 -3.86 4.59
N GLY A 65 4.25 -5.14 4.99
CA GLY A 65 5.46 -5.96 5.08
C GLY A 65 6.17 -6.14 3.73
N HIS A 66 5.43 -6.38 2.66
CA HIS A 66 6.00 -6.50 1.30
C HIS A 66 6.49 -5.17 0.75
N MET A 67 5.76 -4.08 0.97
CA MET A 67 6.17 -2.74 0.58
C MET A 67 7.49 -2.33 1.28
N GLN A 68 7.58 -2.56 2.59
CA GLN A 68 8.78 -2.24 3.36
C GLN A 68 10.01 -3.04 2.92
N ARG A 69 9.84 -4.31 2.54
CA ARG A 69 10.93 -5.14 1.97
C ARG A 69 11.47 -4.63 0.64
N ARG A 70 10.67 -3.83 -0.08
CA ARG A 70 11.07 -3.15 -1.33
C ARG A 70 11.57 -1.72 -1.10
N GLY A 71 11.76 -1.31 0.15
CA GLY A 71 12.22 0.04 0.48
C GLY A 71 11.13 1.11 0.39
N ILE A 72 9.86 0.72 0.25
CA ILE A 72 8.73 1.65 0.23
C ILE A 72 8.33 1.94 1.67
N ALA A 73 8.50 3.20 2.08
CA ALA A 73 8.21 3.62 3.44
C ALA A 73 6.70 3.54 3.73
N PRO A 74 6.29 3.05 4.91
CA PRO A 74 4.88 3.09 5.31
C PRO A 74 4.27 4.49 5.31
N GLY A 75 5.08 5.53 5.54
CA GLY A 75 4.65 6.93 5.48
C GLY A 75 4.27 7.42 4.08
N SER A 76 4.69 6.69 3.03
CA SER A 76 4.30 6.96 1.65
C SER A 76 2.95 6.33 1.28
N LEU A 77 2.34 5.54 2.17
CA LEU A 77 1.07 4.87 1.93
C LEU A 77 -0.06 5.64 2.62
N ASP A 78 -0.94 6.25 1.84
CA ASP A 78 -2.07 7.02 2.33
C ASP A 78 -3.36 6.19 2.28
N TYR A 79 -3.65 5.54 3.40
CA TYR A 79 -4.84 4.70 3.58
C TYR A 79 -6.10 5.57 3.65
N GLN A 80 -6.92 5.49 2.60
CA GLN A 80 -8.20 6.18 2.54
C GLN A 80 -9.25 5.49 3.41
N LYS A 81 -10.46 6.06 3.48
CA LYS A 81 -11.57 5.45 4.21
C LYS A 81 -11.89 4.06 3.65
N VAL A 82 -12.24 3.15 4.55
CA VAL A 82 -12.78 1.84 4.20
C VAL A 82 -14.21 2.05 3.70
N GLU A 83 -14.49 1.53 2.52
CA GLU A 83 -15.80 1.52 1.90
C GLU A 83 -16.42 0.13 2.06
N GLN A 84 -17.66 0.08 2.56
CA GLN A 84 -18.42 -1.16 2.53
C GLN A 84 -18.84 -1.44 1.09
N ALA A 85 -18.54 -2.64 0.63
CA ALA A 85 -18.97 -3.17 -0.66
C ALA A 85 -20.20 -4.07 -0.45
N ALA A 86 -20.46 -4.99 -1.38
CA ALA A 86 -21.64 -5.84 -1.30
C ALA A 86 -21.55 -6.85 -0.13
N GLY A 87 -22.59 -6.89 0.71
CA GLY A 87 -22.66 -7.81 1.84
C GLY A 87 -21.67 -7.42 2.95
N GLN A 88 -20.79 -8.35 3.34
CA GLN A 88 -19.75 -8.12 4.34
C GLN A 88 -18.42 -7.62 3.73
N SER A 89 -18.32 -7.62 2.39
CA SER A 89 -17.08 -7.23 1.73
C SER A 89 -16.75 -5.76 1.93
N VAL A 90 -15.46 -5.48 2.02
CA VAL A 90 -14.91 -4.14 2.21
C VAL A 90 -13.87 -3.85 1.15
N ARG A 91 -13.80 -2.59 0.75
CA ARG A 91 -12.81 -2.07 -0.18
C ARG A 91 -12.09 -0.91 0.49
N GLN A 92 -10.79 -0.83 0.27
CA GLN A 92 -10.01 0.33 0.68
C GLN A 92 -9.05 0.75 -0.41
N HIS A 93 -9.01 2.06 -0.63
CA HIS A 93 -8.03 2.68 -1.51
C HIS A 93 -6.82 3.12 -0.69
N VAL A 94 -5.62 2.85 -1.19
CA VAL A 94 -4.36 3.30 -0.61
C VAL A 94 -3.60 4.05 -1.69
N LYS A 95 -3.43 5.35 -1.49
CA LYS A 95 -2.69 6.19 -2.45
C LYS A 95 -1.21 6.15 -2.11
N VAL A 96 -0.39 5.79 -3.08
CA VAL A 96 1.07 5.86 -2.96
C VAL A 96 1.48 7.31 -3.21
N LYS A 97 2.06 7.93 -2.19
CA LYS A 97 2.58 9.29 -2.26
C LYS A 97 3.95 9.25 -2.93
N GLU A 98 4.02 9.83 -4.12
CA GLU A 98 5.28 10.09 -4.84
C GLU A 98 5.77 11.50 -4.53
N GLY A 99 7.04 11.62 -4.20
CA GLY A 99 7.70 12.88 -3.85
C GLY A 99 7.54 13.28 -2.39
N ILE A 100 8.27 14.34 -1.99
CA ILE A 100 8.00 14.99 -0.71
C ILE A 100 6.74 15.81 -0.88
N ASP A 101 5.67 15.41 -0.20
CA ASP A 101 4.46 16.22 -0.04
C ASP A 101 4.91 17.63 0.38
N LYS A 102 4.55 18.69 -0.36
CA LYS A 102 5.08 20.06 -0.14
C LYS A 102 4.92 20.54 1.31
N ASP A 103 3.95 19.98 2.04
CA ASP A 103 3.73 20.24 3.46
C ASP A 103 4.71 19.51 4.40
N LEU A 104 5.21 18.33 4.02
CA LEU A 104 6.30 17.62 4.71
C LEU A 104 7.66 18.27 4.41
N ALA A 105 7.89 18.75 3.18
CA ALA A 105 9.13 19.42 2.79
C ALA A 105 9.41 20.67 3.65
N LYS A 106 8.36 21.42 4.00
CA LYS A 106 8.48 22.59 4.88
C LYS A 106 8.89 22.27 6.31
N LYS A 107 8.66 21.04 6.80
CA LYS A 107 9.12 20.62 8.13
C LYS A 107 10.60 20.23 8.13
N ILE A 108 11.11 19.70 7.03
CA ILE A 108 12.50 19.22 6.91
C ILE A 108 13.50 20.39 6.73
N VAL A 109 13.09 21.47 6.08
CA VAL A 109 13.96 22.64 5.79
C VAL A 109 14.17 23.56 7.02
N LYS A 110 13.73 23.15 8.22
CA LYS A 110 13.76 24.02 9.42
C LYS A 110 14.75 23.60 10.53
N GLU A 111 15.71 22.73 10.24
CA GLU A 111 16.87 22.48 11.10
C GLU A 111 18.19 22.82 10.39
#